data_AF-A0A9E8SD76-F1
#
_entry.id   AF-A0A9E8SD76-F1
#
_cell.length_a   1.000
_cell.length_b   1.000
_cell.length_c   1.000
_cell.angle_alpha   90.00
_cell.angle_beta   90.00
_cell.angle_gamma   90.00
#
_symmetry.space_group_name_H-M   'P 1'
#
loop_
_entity.id
_entity.type
_entity.pdbx_description
1 polymer ?
#
loop_
_entity_poly.entity_id
_entity_poly.type
_entity_poly.pdbx_seq_one_letter_code
_entity_poly.pdbx_strand_id
1 'polypeptide(L)' 'MVALNSYSTTKEGVTAEVVYIKDLKTLKEQNLKGKIVFVESSPASVFQKAVIEGGALGVLSYSNPNYLQP' A
#
# COMPACT_ATOMS: atom_id res chain seq x y z
N MET A 1 -4.57 -2.52 13.82
CA MET A 1 -3.44 -3.39 13.42
C MET A 1 -2.18 -2.53 13.48
N VAL A 2 -1.16 -2.94 14.22
CA VAL A 2 0.14 -2.23 14.23
C VAL A 2 1.00 -2.90 13.17
N ALA A 3 1.54 -2.11 12.22
CA ALA A 3 2.42 -2.65 11.19
C ALA A 3 3.79 -2.97 11.80
N LEU A 4 4.04 -4.24 12.11
CA LEU A 4 5.34 -4.74 12.55
C LEU A 4 6.27 -4.85 11.34
N ASN A 5 7.54 -4.45 11.49
CA ASN A 5 8.55 -4.42 10.42
C ASN A 5 8.32 -3.39 9.30
N SER A 6 7.72 -2.24 9.64
CA SER A 6 7.62 -1.11 8.69
C SER A 6 8.79 -0.14 8.84
N TYR A 7 9.20 0.46 7.72
CA TYR A 7 10.17 1.55 7.74
C TYR A 7 9.54 2.82 8.29
N SER A 8 10.28 3.56 9.12
CA SER A 8 9.85 4.88 9.56
C SER A 8 9.89 5.86 8.40
N THR A 9 8.90 6.74 8.33
CA THR A 9 8.92 7.90 7.43
C THR A 9 10.05 8.86 7.83
N THR A 10 10.54 9.65 6.88
CA THR A 10 11.49 10.74 7.14
C THR A 10 10.93 11.74 8.14
N LYS A 11 11.81 12.48 8.84
CA LYS A 11 11.42 13.45 9.87
C LYS A 11 10.49 14.55 9.36
N GLU A 12 10.60 14.89 8.08
CA GLU A 12 9.79 15.91 7.40
C GLU A 12 8.42 15.36 6.95
N GLY A 13 8.17 14.06 7.12
CA GLY A 13 7.01 13.38 6.56
C GLY A 13 7.17 13.11 5.07
N VAL A 14 6.27 12.28 4.53
CA VAL A 14 6.23 11.97 3.10
C VAL A 14 4.82 12.26 2.61
N THR A 15 4.70 13.12 1.61
CA THR A 15 3.44 13.38 0.89
C THR A 15 3.59 12.83 -0.52
N ALA A 16 2.68 11.95 -0.90
CA ALA A 16 2.68 11.33 -2.22
C ALA A 16 1.26 11.02 -2.66
N GLU A 17 1.12 10.77 -3.97
CA GLU A 17 -0.15 10.40 -4.57
C GLU A 17 -0.57 9.01 -4.10
N VAL A 18 -1.86 8.85 -3.77
CA VAL A 18 -2.43 7.57 -3.34
C VAL A 18 -3.06 6.88 -4.53
N VAL A 19 -2.58 5.67 -4.84
CA VAL A 19 -3.14 4.82 -5.89
C VAL A 19 -3.91 3.69 -5.24
N TYR A 20 -5.21 3.65 -5.50
CA TYR A 20 -6.06 2.56 -5.04
C TYR A 20 -5.97 1.38 -6.01
N ILE A 21 -5.66 0.20 -5.46
CA ILE A 21 -5.54 -1.02 -6.23
C ILE A 21 -6.41 -2.11 -5.61
N LYS A 22 -7.44 -2.54 -6.35
CA LYS A 22 -8.29 -3.67 -5.97
C LYS A 22 -7.60 -5.02 -6.13
N ASP A 23 -6.76 -5.18 -7.15
CA ASP A 23 -6.20 -6.48 -7.52
C ASP A 23 -4.67 -6.46 -7.58
N LEU A 24 -4.01 -7.43 -6.94
CA LEU A 24 -2.55 -7.54 -6.93
C LEU A 24 -1.94 -7.73 -8.33
N LYS A 25 -2.75 -8.08 -9.34
CA LYS A 25 -2.28 -8.21 -10.72
C LYS A 25 -2.03 -6.84 -11.37
N THR A 26 -2.85 -5.84 -11.06
CA THR A 26 -2.68 -4.48 -11.60
C THR A 26 -1.51 -3.72 -10.97
N LEU A 27 -0.99 -4.18 -9.81
CA LEU A 27 0.25 -3.67 -9.22
C LEU A 27 1.46 -3.79 -10.16
N LYS A 28 1.53 -4.83 -10.99
CA LYS A 28 2.69 -5.07 -11.88
C LYS A 28 2.69 -4.18 -13.13
N GLU A 29 1.51 -3.74 -13.55
CA GLU A 29 1.34 -2.97 -14.78
C GLU A 29 1.41 -1.46 -14.53
N GLN A 30 1.22 -1.02 -13.29
CA GLN A 30 1.26 0.39 -12.92
C GLN A 30 2.64 0.81 -12.40
N ASN A 31 3.02 2.05 -12.73
CA ASN A 31 4.28 2.64 -12.28
C ASN A 31 4.10 3.16 -10.84
N LEU A 32 4.47 2.37 -9.85
CA LEU A 32 4.23 2.64 -8.41
C LEU A 32 5.34 3.47 -7.75
N LYS A 33 6.39 3.79 -8.50
CA LYS A 33 7.56 4.48 -7.97
C LYS A 33 7.19 5.86 -7.43
N GLY A 34 7.47 6.11 -6.15
CA GLY A 34 7.17 7.40 -5.52
C GLY A 34 5.69 7.62 -5.16
N LYS A 35 4.85 6.58 -5.22
CA LYS A 35 3.42 6.65 -4.84
C LYS A 35 3.14 5.83 -3.58
N ILE A 36 2.02 6.12 -2.91
CA ILE A 36 1.49 5.31 -1.80
C ILE A 36 0.40 4.40 -2.35
N VAL A 37 0.49 3.11 -2.05
CA VAL A 37 -0.45 2.12 -2.57
C VAL A 37 -1.53 1.84 -1.53
N PHE A 38 -2.79 2.04 -1.88
CA PHE A 38 -3.93 1.69 -1.04
C PHE A 38 -4.60 0.39 -1.53
N VAL A 39 -4.79 -0.56 -0.62
CA VAL A 39 -5.36 -1.89 -0.92
C VAL A 39 -6.36 -2.32 0.15
N GLU A 40 -7.32 -3.14 -0.26
CA GLU A 40 -8.29 -3.76 0.67
C GLU A 40 -7.99 -5.26 0.86
N SER A 41 -6.71 -5.61 0.96
CA SER A 41 -6.25 -7.01 1.07
C SER A 41 -5.15 -7.17 2.12
N SER A 42 -4.45 -8.30 2.17
CA SER A 42 -3.40 -8.51 3.19
C SER A 42 -2.19 -7.59 2.95
N PRO A 43 -1.80 -6.73 3.92
CA PRO A 43 -0.71 -5.77 3.74
C PRO A 43 0.66 -6.42 3.53
N ALA A 44 0.90 -7.63 4.07
CA ALA A 44 2.19 -8.30 3.99
C ALA A 44 2.57 -8.66 2.53
N SER A 45 1.64 -9.23 1.78
CA SER A 45 1.86 -9.61 0.38
C SER A 45 1.99 -8.38 -0.53
N VAL A 46 1.30 -7.30 -0.19
CA VAL A 46 1.31 -6.05 -0.94
C VAL A 46 2.62 -5.31 -0.69
N PHE A 47 3.12 -5.30 0.55
CA PHE A 47 4.39 -4.67 0.90
C PHE A 47 5.56 -5.21 0.07
N GLN A 48 5.66 -6.54 -0.06
CA GLN A 48 6.71 -7.17 -0.87
C GLN A 48 6.66 -6.71 -2.34
N LYS A 49 5.47 -6.67 -2.94
CA LYS A 49 5.33 -6.35 -4.37
C LYS A 49 5.35 -4.84 -4.65
N ALA A 50 4.66 -4.04 -3.85
CA ALA A 50 4.55 -2.60 -4.06
C ALA A 50 5.83 -1.87 -3.65
N VAL A 51 6.35 -2.15 -2.46
CA VAL A 51 7.44 -1.38 -1.86
C VAL A 51 8.80 -1.93 -2.29
N ILE A 52 9.00 -3.25 -2.13
CA ILE A 52 10.31 -3.87 -2.42
C ILE A 52 10.52 -4.03 -3.93
N GLU A 53 9.55 -4.58 -4.66
CA GLU A 53 9.68 -4.78 -6.12
C GLU A 53 9.27 -3.55 -6.94
N GLY A 54 8.22 -2.83 -6.52
CA GLY A 54 7.62 -1.72 -7.27
C GLY A 54 8.11 -0.30 -6.90
N GLY A 55 8.92 -0.15 -5.85
CA GLY A 55 9.46 1.14 -5.42
C GLY A 55 8.42 2.15 -4.89
N ALA A 56 7.27 1.66 -4.42
CA ALA A 56 6.28 2.48 -3.73
C ALA A 56 6.85 3.03 -2.41
N LEU A 57 6.39 4.21 -2.00
CA LEU A 57 6.80 4.86 -0.74
C LEU A 57 6.16 4.22 0.49
N GLY A 58 5.04 3.54 0.31
CA GLY A 58 4.33 2.89 1.41
C GLY A 58 3.06 2.17 0.95
N VAL A 59 2.48 1.42 1.88
CA VAL A 59 1.22 0.69 1.68
C VAL A 59 0.24 1.07 2.77
N LEU A 60 -0.98 1.42 2.37
CA LEU A 60 -2.13 1.58 3.22
C LEU A 60 -3.07 0.41 2.96
N SER A 61 -3.47 -0.29 4.01
CA SER A 61 -4.32 -1.45 3.89
C SER A 61 -5.52 -1.33 4.80
N TYR A 62 -6.72 -1.47 4.25
CA TYR A 62 -7.94 -1.47 5.04
C TYR A 62 -8.87 -2.58 4.56
N SER A 63 -9.07 -3.60 5.38
CA SER A 63 -10.02 -4.67 5.09
C SER A 63 -11.31 -4.40 5.84
N ASN A 64 -12.24 -3.69 5.20
CA ASN A 64 -13.57 -3.48 5.77
C ASN A 64 -14.45 -4.71 5.46
N PRO A 65 -15.03 -5.37 6.47
CA PRO A 65 -15.98 -6.45 6.23
C PRO A 65 -17.19 -5.95 5.42
N ASN A 66 -17.73 -6.81 4.55
CA ASN A 66 -18.88 -6.47 3.69
C ASN A 66 -20.11 -5.98 4.46
N TYR A 67 -20.29 -6.40 5.72
CA TYR A 67 -21.43 -6.00 6.56
C TYR A 67 -21.29 -4.60 7.18
N LEU A 68 -20.15 -3.93 7.02
CA LEU A 68 -19.89 -2.55 7.47
C LEU A 68 -19.76 -1.56 6.31
N GLN A 69 -20.18 -1.95 5.10
CA GLN A 69 -20.21 -1.05 3.95
C GLN A 69 -21.56 -0.29 3.93
N PRO A 70 -21.55 1.06 3.86
CA PRO A 70 -22.75 1.90 3.89
C PRO A 70 -23.62 1.76 2.64
#